data_AF-A0A561TQE9-F1
#
_entry.id   AF-A0A561TQE9-F1
#
_cell.length_a   1.000
_cell.length_b   1.000
_cell.length_c   1.000
_cell.angle_alpha   90.00
_cell.angle_beta   90.00
_cell.angle_gamma   90.00
#
_symmetry.space_group_name_H-M   'P 1'
#
loop_
_entity.id
_entity.type
_entity.pdbx_description
1 polymer ?
#
loop_
_entity_poly.entity_id
_entity_poly.type
_entity_poly.pdbx_seq_one_letter_code
_entity_poly.pdbx_strand_id
1 'polypeptide(L)' 'MSKVPDGFHRVRGHIRRNPKPRSAKRMSGWMIAGLLAGVWLWGQVFGFSESTATTPPADPKPAASATGDR' A
#
# COMPACT_ATOMS: atom_id res chain seq x y z
N MET A 1 -32.07 -26.40 -29.50
CA MET A 1 -30.85 -26.32 -28.65
C MET A 1 -31.06 -25.23 -27.61
N SER A 2 -30.89 -25.51 -26.32
CA SER A 2 -31.01 -24.49 -25.27
C SER A 2 -29.97 -23.38 -25.49
N LYS A 3 -30.42 -22.13 -25.51
CA LYS A 3 -29.54 -20.98 -25.69
C LYS A 3 -28.54 -20.91 -24.54
N VAL A 4 -27.27 -20.72 -24.85
CA VAL A 4 -26.21 -20.58 -23.84
C VAL A 4 -26.38 -19.20 -23.18
N PRO A 5 -26.32 -19.09 -21.84
CA PRO A 5 -26.37 -17.79 -21.15
C PRO A 5 -25.21 -16.87 -21.57
N ASP A 6 -25.46 -15.57 -21.61
CA ASP A 6 -24.44 -14.58 -21.98
C ASP A 6 -23.21 -14.67 -21.08
N GLY A 7 -22.01 -14.59 -21.68
CA GLY A 7 -20.74 -14.74 -20.98
C GLY A 7 -20.28 -16.18 -20.75
N PHE A 8 -20.95 -17.16 -21.35
CA PHE A 8 -20.56 -18.56 -21.35
C PHE A 8 -20.39 -19.12 -22.76
N HIS A 9 -19.55 -20.15 -22.91
CA HIS A 9 -19.34 -20.89 -24.15
C HIS A 9 -19.57 -22.38 -23.93
N ARG A 10 -20.12 -23.08 -24.93
CA ARG A 10 -20.38 -24.52 -24.86
C ARG A 10 -19.18 -25.29 -25.41
N VAL A 11 -18.62 -26.19 -24.61
CA VAL A 11 -17.49 -27.07 -24.99
C VAL A 11 -17.92 -28.51 -24.72
N ARG A 12 -17.87 -29.41 -25.70
CA ARG A 12 -18.07 -30.87 -25.53
C ARG A 12 -19.14 -31.24 -24.48
N GLY A 13 -20.34 -30.66 -24.60
CA GLY A 13 -21.47 -30.95 -23.72
C GLY A 13 -21.57 -30.17 -22.40
N HIS A 14 -20.54 -29.43 -21.99
CA HIS A 14 -20.54 -28.60 -20.78
C HIS A 14 -20.47 -27.10 -21.10
N ILE A 15 -21.04 -26.28 -20.21
CA ILE A 15 -21.04 -24.82 -20.33
C ILE A 15 -19.87 -24.28 -19.48
N ARG A 16 -18.92 -23.59 -20.11
CA ARG A 16 -17.79 -22.94 -19.44
C ARG A 16 -17.97 -21.43 -19.42
N ARG A 17 -17.52 -20.79 -18.33
CA ARG A 17 -17.50 -19.34 -18.24
C ARG A 17 -16.40 -18.78 -19.14
N ASN A 18 -16.70 -17.73 -19.89
CA ASN A 18 -15.66 -17.02 -20.62
C ASN A 18 -14.68 -16.41 -19.61
N PRO A 19 -13.36 -16.49 -19.87
CA PRO A 19 -12.42 -15.70 -19.08
C PRO A 19 -12.84 -14.24 -19.24
N LYS A 20 -13.31 -13.63 -18.14
CA LYS A 20 -13.59 -12.19 -18.16
C LYS A 20 -12.27 -11.50 -18.51
N PRO A 21 -12.27 -10.49 -19.39
CA PRO A 21 -11.12 -9.60 -19.47
C PRO A 21 -10.83 -9.18 -18.04
N ARG A 22 -9.59 -9.34 -17.60
CA ARG A 22 -9.14 -9.12 -16.22
C ARG A 22 -9.22 -7.61 -15.96
N SER A 23 -10.45 -7.12 -15.79
CA SER A 23 -10.89 -5.72 -15.89
C SER A 23 -10.61 -4.92 -14.62
N ALA A 24 -9.99 -5.53 -13.62
CA ALA A 24 -9.30 -4.74 -12.62
C ALA A 24 -8.04 -4.21 -13.30
N LYS A 25 -8.02 -2.91 -13.65
CA LYS A 25 -6.80 -2.16 -13.98
C LYS A 25 -5.86 -2.28 -12.79
N ARG A 26 -5.08 -3.36 -12.75
CA ARG A 26 -4.16 -3.65 -11.67
C ARG A 26 -3.12 -2.55 -11.73
N MET A 27 -3.19 -1.60 -10.80
CA MET A 27 -2.06 -0.71 -10.58
C MET A 27 -0.85 -1.60 -10.30
N SER A 28 0.27 -1.29 -10.96
CA SER A 28 1.54 -1.94 -10.66
C SER A 28 1.78 -1.86 -9.15
N GLY A 29 2.24 -2.94 -8.52
CA GLY A 29 2.57 -2.93 -7.10
C GLY A 29 3.54 -1.80 -6.72
N TRP A 30 4.40 -1.42 -7.67
CA TRP A 30 5.30 -0.27 -7.56
C TRP A 30 4.59 1.08 -7.49
N MET A 31 3.47 1.24 -8.19
CA MET A 31 2.66 2.45 -8.12
C MET A 31 2.00 2.58 -6.74
N ILE A 32 1.53 1.47 -6.18
CA ILE A 32 0.98 1.43 -4.81
C ILE A 32 2.09 1.76 -3.79
N ALA A 33 3.27 1.16 -3.94
CA ALA A 33 4.41 1.45 -3.07
C ALA A 33 4.84 2.92 -3.14
N GLY A 34 4.88 3.51 -4.34
CA GLY A 34 5.20 4.92 -4.53
C GLY A 34 4.18 5.86 -3.88
N LEU A 35 2.88 5.55 -3.97
CA LEU A 35 1.83 6.30 -3.29
C LEU A 35 1.99 6.25 -1.76
N LEU A 36 2.25 5.07 -1.20
CA LEU A 36 2.48 4.92 0.24
C LEU A 36 3.72 5.67 0.72
N ALA A 37 4.82 5.59 -0.03
CA ALA A 37 6.05 6.31 0.30
C ALA A 37 5.84 7.83 0.25
N GLY A 38 5.10 8.32 -0.75
CA GLY A 38 4.74 9.73 -0.86
C GLY A 38 3.90 10.24 0.31
N VAL A 39 2.86 9.48 0.70
CA VAL A 39 2.02 9.82 1.86
C VAL A 39 2.82 9.79 3.17
N TRP A 40 3.70 8.80 3.34
CA TRP A 40 4.57 8.71 4.52
C TRP A 40 5.52 9.90 4.61
N LEU A 41 6.21 10.24 3.51
CA LEU A 41 7.12 11.39 3.47
C LEU A 41 6.36 12.71 3.69
N TRP A 42 5.16 12.83 3.14
CA TRP A 42 4.32 14.03 3.33
C TRP A 42 4.01 14.29 4.80
N GLY A 43 3.61 13.26 5.55
CA GLY A 43 3.32 13.45 6.97
C GLY A 43 4.57 13.53 7.86
N GLN A 44 5.77 13.20 7.35
CA GLN A 44 7.03 13.62 7.98
C GLN A 44 7.28 15.13 7.78
N VAL A 45 7.01 15.67 6.58
CA VAL A 45 7.31 17.07 6.22
C VAL A 45 6.30 18.06 6.81
N PHE A 46 5.01 17.75 6.75
CA PHE A 46 3.93 18.66 7.18
C PHE A 46 3.36 18.33 8.55
N GLY A 47 3.82 17.23 9.16
CA GLY A 47 3.27 16.67 10.39
C GLY A 47 1.95 15.93 10.13
N PHE A 48 1.90 14.65 10.51
CA PHE A 48 0.62 14.01 10.79
C PHE A 48 0.05 14.68 12.04
N SER A 49 -1.08 15.38 11.91
CA SER A 49 -1.82 15.93 13.05
C SER A 49 -1.91 14.85 14.13
N GLU A 50 -1.32 15.12 15.31
CA GLU A 50 -1.17 14.18 16.41
C GLU A 50 -2.43 13.31 16.60
N SER A 51 -2.37 12.06 16.15
CA SER A 51 -3.12 10.96 16.76
C SER A 51 -2.07 10.11 17.43
N THR A 52 -1.69 10.59 18.61
CA THR A 52 -0.61 10.14 19.47
C THR A 52 -0.74 8.64 19.75
N ALA A 53 0.02 7.82 19.02
CA ALA A 53 0.52 6.58 19.61
C ALA A 53 1.67 7.02 20.54
N THR A 54 1.37 7.18 21.82
CA THR A 54 2.32 7.54 22.86
C THR A 54 3.46 6.51 22.91
N THR A 55 4.51 6.73 22.15
CA THR A 55 5.83 6.14 22.42
C THR A 55 6.52 7.12 23.37
N PRO A 56 6.91 6.71 24.59
CA PRO A 56 7.63 7.62 25.49
C PRO A 56 8.93 8.04 24.81
N PRO A 57 9.31 9.33 24.86
CA PRO A 57 10.56 9.79 24.28
C PRO A 57 11.72 9.09 25.00
N ALA A 58 12.61 8.46 24.25
CA ALA A 58 13.93 8.15 24.78
C ALA A 58 14.63 9.49 25.02
N ASP A 59 14.73 9.89 26.28
CA ASP A 59 15.44 11.11 26.68
C ASP A 59 16.83 11.13 26.03
N PRO A 60 17.18 12.18 25.27
CA PRO A 60 18.55 12.33 24.78
C PRO A 60 19.43 12.63 25.99
N LYS A 61 20.27 11.68 26.41
CA LYS A 61 21.33 11.95 27.39
C LYS A 61 22.24 13.04 26.81
N PRO A 62 22.30 14.26 27.38
CA PRO A 62 23.27 15.22 26.93
C PRO A 62 24.63 14.74 27.44
N ALA A 63 25.47 14.26 26.53
CA ALA A 63 26.90 14.19 26.80
C ALA A 63 27.42 15.64 26.77
N ALA A 64 27.33 16.31 27.92
CA ALA A 64 27.91 17.62 28.12
C ALA A 64 29.41 17.57 27.74
N SER A 65 29.83 18.56 26.96
CA SER A 65 31.18 18.79 26.48
C SER A 65 32.20 18.74 27.62
N ALA A 66 33.20 17.85 27.52
CA ALA A 66 34.46 18.00 28.25
C ALA A 66 35.42 18.82 27.38
N THR A 67 35.24 20.14 27.39
CA THR A 67 36.27 21.09 26.96
C THR A 67 37.23 21.29 28.13
N GLY A 68 38.49 20.91 27.93
CA GLY A 68 39.64 21.41 28.68
C GLY A 68 40.25 20.47 29.71
N ASP A 69 41.24 19.67 29.30
CA ASP A 69 42.35 19.29 30.19
C ASP A 69 43.68 19.44 29.44
N ARG A 70 44.50 20.37 29.97
CA ARG A 70 45.86 20.82 29.60
C ARG A 70 46.10 21.58 28.29
#